data_AF-A0A352L4R0-F1
#
_entry.id   AF-A0A352L4R0-F1
#
_cell.length_a   1.000
_cell.length_b   1.000
_cell.length_c   1.000
_cell.angle_alpha   90.00
_cell.angle_beta   90.00
_cell.angle_gamma   90.00
#
_symmetry.space_group_name_H-M   'P 1'
#
loop_
_entity.id
_entity.type
_entity.pdbx_description
1 polymer ?
#
loop_
_entity_poly.entity_id
_entity_poly.type
_entity_poly.pdbx_seq_one_letter_code
_entity_poly.pdbx_strand_id
1 'polypeptide(L)'
;MLQGVAQATDMTSPKKLARLWSRDLETLLSSVRVSLCVCSPYVTSFGVQFLLSHLASTVKDSVRLTLLTDLSPLNVAQGATDPGAIRELAESIPRLRITHLPRVHAKVFVQDSQSAIVTSGNLTAGGLESNYEYGILISDRTLAGGIEDDIHDYTALGVDVSKVAIEEYSEKGAKLRDLYSSQQIQSRLAAPELQQALTEAADDLIRLRLNGGAMHTVFAASIMFLLTKYGPLSTHDLHDQIAALHPDLCDDAVDRIIEGKRFGKKWKHAVRSAQQHLKRHHRILLLDGLWQLP
;
A
#
# COMPACT_ATOMS: atom_id res chain seq x y z
N MET A 1 43.14 6.97 40.45
CA MET A 1 43.02 7.09 38.98
C MET A 1 42.41 5.82 38.43
N LEU A 2 41.08 5.77 38.24
CA LEU A 2 40.38 4.80 37.41
C LEU A 2 39.15 5.53 36.87
N GLN A 3 39.33 6.23 35.74
CA GLN A 3 38.21 6.77 34.98
C GLN A 3 37.62 5.62 34.17
N GLY A 4 36.37 5.27 34.49
CA GLY A 4 35.56 4.37 33.69
C GLY A 4 35.23 5.03 32.36
N VAL A 5 35.69 4.42 31.27
CA VAL A 5 35.26 4.75 29.92
C VAL A 5 33.81 4.28 29.79
N ALA A 6 32.89 5.22 29.69
CA ALA A 6 31.52 4.92 29.29
C ALA A 6 31.57 4.28 27.90
N GLN A 7 31.14 3.03 27.80
CA GLN A 7 30.90 2.38 26.52
C GLN A 7 29.84 3.19 25.78
N ALA A 8 30.25 3.85 24.69
CA ALA A 8 29.31 4.35 23.70
C ALA A 8 28.52 3.14 23.19
N THR A 9 27.27 3.02 23.62
CA THR A 9 26.33 2.05 23.06
C THR A 9 26.23 2.35 21.57
N ASP A 10 26.59 1.37 20.75
CA ASP A 10 26.50 1.38 19.30
C ASP A 10 25.06 1.76 18.87
N MET A 11 24.85 3.04 18.54
CA MET A 11 23.52 3.59 18.21
C MET A 11 22.97 3.11 16.86
N THR A 12 23.67 2.20 16.18
CA THR A 12 23.27 1.62 14.90
C THR A 12 22.62 0.23 15.01
N SER A 13 22.68 -0.41 16.17
CA SER A 13 22.09 -1.74 16.37
C SER A 13 20.55 -1.67 16.43
N PRO A 14 19.80 -2.49 15.65
CA PRO A 14 18.35 -2.52 15.70
C PRO A 14 17.82 -2.89 17.11
N LYS A 15 16.84 -2.13 17.60
CA LYS A 15 16.15 -2.42 18.88
C LYS A 15 14.98 -3.36 18.61
N LYS A 16 14.92 -4.48 19.33
CA LYS A 16 13.76 -5.38 19.31
C LYS A 16 12.54 -4.72 19.92
N LEU A 17 11.39 -4.86 19.26
CA LEU A 17 10.09 -4.43 19.72
C LEU A 17 9.23 -5.66 20.02
N ALA A 18 8.53 -5.63 21.14
CA ALA A 18 7.66 -6.72 21.58
C ALA A 18 6.35 -6.12 22.13
N ARG A 19 5.84 -6.66 23.23
CA ARG A 19 4.65 -6.10 23.90
C ARG A 19 4.88 -4.61 24.22
N LEU A 20 3.85 -3.79 23.99
CA LEU A 20 3.88 -2.33 24.16
C LEU A 20 4.77 -1.56 23.16
N TRP A 21 5.06 -2.13 21.98
CA TRP A 21 5.78 -1.41 20.91
C TRP A 21 5.10 -0.10 20.48
N SER A 22 3.81 0.08 20.77
CA SER A 22 3.10 1.34 20.56
C SER A 22 3.76 2.53 21.28
N ARG A 23 4.46 2.32 22.40
CA ARG A 23 5.25 3.39 23.06
C ARG A 23 6.47 3.82 22.24
N ASP A 24 7.09 2.86 21.55
CA ASP A 24 8.19 3.15 20.63
C ASP A 24 7.67 3.87 19.38
N LEU A 25 6.48 3.50 18.90
CA LEU A 25 5.81 4.21 17.83
C LEU A 25 5.42 5.63 18.25
N GLU A 26 4.85 5.84 19.44
CA GLU A 26 4.58 7.17 20.00
C GLU A 26 5.86 8.03 19.99
N THR A 27 6.97 7.48 20.45
CA THR A 27 8.26 8.18 20.46
C THR A 27 8.68 8.57 19.04
N LEU A 28 8.59 7.65 18.07
CA LEU A 28 8.89 7.90 16.66
C LEU A 28 7.97 8.97 16.05
N LEU A 29 6.67 8.96 16.37
CA LEU A 29 5.71 9.93 15.85
C LEU A 29 5.97 11.33 16.41
N SER A 30 6.30 11.43 17.71
CA SER A 30 6.63 12.69 18.36
C SER A 30 7.92 13.33 17.82
N SER A 31 8.81 12.53 17.23
CA SER A 31 10.07 13.00 16.64
C SER A 31 9.94 13.41 15.17
N VAL A 32 8.79 13.21 14.51
CA VAL A 32 8.55 13.64 13.12
C VAL A 32 8.75 15.15 12.98
N ARG A 33 9.46 15.57 11.94
CA ARG A 33 9.68 16.99 11.59
C ARG A 33 9.27 17.34 10.16
N VAL A 34 9.47 16.42 9.21
CA VAL A 34 9.38 16.72 7.77
C VAL A 34 8.50 15.72 7.03
N SER A 35 8.69 14.42 7.23
CA SER A 35 7.95 13.36 6.58
C SER A 35 7.67 12.18 7.51
N LEU A 36 6.53 11.55 7.25
CA LEU A 36 6.12 10.29 7.85
C LEU A 36 5.60 9.37 6.75
N CYS A 37 6.25 8.22 6.57
CA CYS A 37 5.79 7.17 5.66
C CYS A 37 5.17 6.03 6.47
N VAL A 38 3.90 5.73 6.22
CA VAL A 38 3.15 4.66 6.86
C VAL A 38 2.71 3.67 5.79
N CYS A 39 3.14 2.41 5.92
CA CYS A 39 2.58 1.29 5.19
C CYS A 39 1.84 0.41 6.19
N SER A 40 0.53 0.19 5.99
CA SER A 40 -0.25 -0.76 6.79
C SER A 40 -1.46 -1.21 5.97
N PRO A 41 -1.68 -2.52 5.76
CA PRO A 41 -2.86 -2.99 5.03
C PRO A 41 -4.15 -2.59 5.73
N TYR A 42 -4.13 -2.62 7.05
CA TYR A 42 -5.29 -2.42 7.91
C TYR A 42 -5.10 -1.14 8.71
N VAL A 43 -6.09 -0.27 8.62
CA VAL A 43 -6.10 1.06 9.22
C VAL A 43 -7.49 1.30 9.80
N THR A 44 -7.60 1.44 11.12
CA THR A 44 -8.90 1.73 11.77
C THR A 44 -8.91 3.13 12.38
N SER A 45 -10.09 3.60 12.80
CA SER A 45 -10.25 4.90 13.49
C SER A 45 -9.34 5.03 14.70
N PHE A 46 -9.19 3.97 15.49
CA PHE A 46 -8.25 3.95 16.61
C PHE A 46 -6.81 4.23 16.17
N GLY A 47 -6.37 3.58 15.10
CA GLY A 47 -5.02 3.76 14.59
C GLY A 47 -4.79 5.17 14.01
N VAL A 48 -5.76 5.73 13.30
CA VAL A 48 -5.70 7.12 12.83
C VAL A 48 -5.65 8.10 13.99
N GLN A 49 -6.51 7.94 15.00
CA GLN A 49 -6.49 8.77 16.20
C GLN A 49 -5.15 8.68 16.94
N PHE A 50 -4.58 7.47 17.02
CA PHE A 50 -3.25 7.26 17.59
C PHE A 50 -2.16 8.04 16.83
N LEU A 51 -2.18 8.04 15.49
CA LEU A 51 -1.26 8.87 14.70
C LEU A 51 -1.45 10.36 15.01
N LEU A 52 -2.70 10.82 14.95
CA LEU A 52 -3.03 12.24 15.10
C LEU A 52 -2.75 12.77 16.50
N SER A 53 -2.86 11.94 17.55
CA SER A 53 -2.60 12.37 18.94
C SER A 53 -1.11 12.48 19.26
N HIS A 54 -0.24 11.71 18.58
CA HIS A 54 1.20 11.69 18.86
C HIS A 54 2.05 12.48 17.86
N LEU A 55 1.47 12.91 16.73
CA LEU A 55 2.09 13.92 15.88
C LEU A 55 2.02 15.30 16.55
N ALA A 56 3.16 15.97 16.67
CA ALA A 56 3.21 17.33 17.23
C ALA A 56 2.29 18.28 16.46
N SER A 57 1.51 19.10 17.17
CA SER A 57 0.57 20.04 16.54
C SER A 57 1.27 21.01 15.58
N THR A 58 2.50 21.40 15.89
CA THR A 58 3.33 22.29 15.07
C THR A 58 3.75 21.71 13.73
N VAL A 59 3.71 20.38 13.55
CA VAL A 59 4.13 19.74 12.29
C VAL A 59 2.96 19.37 11.39
N LYS A 60 1.72 19.27 11.90
CA LYS A 60 0.56 18.76 11.14
C LYS A 60 0.31 19.50 9.83
N ASP A 61 0.50 20.82 9.80
CA ASP A 61 0.27 21.65 8.61
C ASP A 61 1.38 21.53 7.56
N SER A 62 2.56 21.02 7.92
CA SER A 62 3.76 21.01 7.07
C SER A 62 4.31 19.62 6.74
N VAL A 63 4.00 18.61 7.57
CA VAL A 63 4.45 17.23 7.42
C VAL A 63 3.94 16.64 6.11
N ARG A 64 4.81 15.98 5.36
CA ARG A 64 4.43 15.15 4.21
C ARG A 64 4.14 13.75 4.72
N LEU A 65 2.88 13.32 4.66
CA LEU A 65 2.48 11.99 5.13
C LEU A 65 2.17 11.12 3.91
N THR A 66 2.84 9.99 3.78
CA THR A 66 2.49 8.94 2.81
C THR A 66 1.79 7.81 3.54
N LEU A 67 0.56 7.45 3.13
CA LEU A 67 -0.16 6.28 3.61
C LEU A 67 -0.33 5.28 2.46
N LEU A 68 0.39 4.16 2.52
CA LEU A 68 0.18 3.00 1.65
C LEU A 68 -0.68 1.97 2.36
N THR A 69 -1.85 1.64 1.81
CA THR A 69 -2.84 0.78 2.47
C THR A 69 -3.67 -0.06 1.49
N ASP A 70 -4.43 -1.01 2.03
CA ASP A 70 -5.32 -1.87 1.26
C ASP A 70 -6.79 -1.51 1.54
N LEU A 71 -7.39 -0.77 0.60
CA LEU A 71 -8.80 -0.40 0.58
C LEU A 71 -9.71 -1.46 -0.04
N SER A 72 -9.24 -2.70 -0.27
CA SER A 72 -10.05 -3.76 -0.88
C SER A 72 -11.44 -3.88 -0.21
N PRO A 73 -12.54 -4.01 -0.97
CA PRO A 73 -13.89 -3.91 -0.43
C PRO A 73 -14.19 -4.89 0.71
N LEU A 74 -13.62 -6.09 0.67
CA LEU A 74 -13.80 -7.08 1.73
C LEU A 74 -13.13 -6.64 3.04
N ASN A 75 -11.94 -6.05 3.00
CA ASN A 75 -11.26 -5.51 4.18
C ASN A 75 -12.10 -4.40 4.82
N VAL A 76 -12.72 -3.56 3.97
CA VAL A 76 -13.61 -2.47 4.41
C VAL A 76 -14.90 -3.00 5.03
N ALA A 77 -15.55 -3.97 4.36
CA ALA A 77 -16.77 -4.62 4.83
C ALA A 77 -16.57 -5.31 6.19
N GLN A 78 -15.42 -5.96 6.39
CA GLN A 78 -15.03 -6.61 7.64
C GLN A 78 -14.57 -5.64 8.74
N GLY A 79 -14.37 -4.36 8.41
CA GLY A 79 -13.86 -3.35 9.34
C GLY A 79 -12.36 -3.47 9.65
N ALA A 80 -11.60 -4.24 8.86
CA ALA A 80 -10.14 -4.30 8.98
C ALA A 80 -9.49 -2.97 8.53
N THR A 81 -10.07 -2.33 7.52
CA THR A 81 -9.70 -0.99 7.07
C THR A 81 -10.93 -0.08 7.08
N ASP A 82 -10.79 1.13 7.61
CA ASP A 82 -11.86 2.11 7.72
C ASP A 82 -11.57 3.33 6.82
N PRO A 83 -12.19 3.42 5.63
CA PRO A 83 -12.02 4.59 4.77
C PRO A 83 -12.49 5.90 5.42
N GLY A 84 -13.45 5.85 6.34
CA GLY A 84 -13.89 7.03 7.10
C GLY A 84 -12.81 7.57 8.03
N ALA A 85 -12.01 6.69 8.64
CA ALA A 85 -10.84 7.09 9.41
C ALA A 85 -9.75 7.70 8.51
N ILE A 86 -9.53 7.13 7.32
CA ILE A 86 -8.55 7.66 6.37
C ILE A 86 -8.99 9.04 5.85
N ARG A 87 -10.30 9.26 5.65
CA ARG A 87 -10.86 10.58 5.37
C ARG A 87 -10.53 11.58 6.49
N GLU A 88 -10.77 11.23 7.75
CA GLU A 88 -10.43 12.08 8.91
C GLU A 88 -8.94 12.44 8.93
N LEU A 89 -8.06 11.49 8.59
CA LEU A 89 -6.64 11.76 8.43
C LEU A 89 -6.36 12.76 7.30
N ALA A 90 -7.06 12.64 6.17
CA ALA A 90 -6.92 13.53 5.01
C ALA A 90 -7.40 14.97 5.28
N GLU A 91 -8.39 15.12 6.17
CA GLU A 91 -8.85 16.42 6.67
C GLU A 91 -7.83 17.04 7.61
N SER A 92 -7.22 16.23 8.48
CA SER A 92 -6.30 16.67 9.52
C SER A 92 -4.87 16.95 9.02
N ILE A 93 -4.44 16.30 7.94
CA ILE A 93 -3.09 16.42 7.38
C ILE A 93 -3.18 16.94 5.94
N PRO A 94 -2.91 18.25 5.71
CA PRO A 94 -3.09 18.86 4.39
C PRO A 94 -2.27 18.19 3.28
N ARG A 95 -1.06 17.72 3.60
CA ARG A 95 -0.11 17.10 2.66
C ARG A 95 -0.06 15.58 2.81
N LEU A 96 -1.23 14.96 2.97
CA LEU A 96 -1.40 13.52 2.93
C LEU A 96 -1.44 13.02 1.48
N ARG A 97 -0.64 12.00 1.17
CA ARG A 97 -0.78 11.14 0.00
C ARG A 97 -1.32 9.79 0.44
N ILE A 98 -2.46 9.37 -0.11
CA ILE A 98 -3.05 8.06 0.13
C ILE A 98 -2.80 7.22 -1.11
N THR A 99 -2.25 6.02 -0.96
CA THR A 99 -2.10 5.07 -2.05
C THR A 99 -2.78 3.76 -1.68
N HIS A 100 -3.71 3.31 -2.52
CA HIS A 100 -4.29 1.98 -2.45
C HIS A 100 -3.43 0.99 -3.25
N LEU A 101 -3.02 -0.09 -2.60
CA LEU A 101 -2.37 -1.23 -3.25
C LEU A 101 -2.97 -2.54 -2.72
N PRO A 102 -3.71 -3.30 -3.55
CA PRO A 102 -4.20 -4.62 -3.15
C PRO A 102 -3.07 -5.54 -2.69
N ARG A 103 -3.31 -6.31 -1.62
CA ARG A 103 -2.37 -7.31 -1.07
C ARG A 103 -1.05 -6.75 -0.53
N VAL A 104 -0.90 -5.43 -0.40
CA VAL A 104 0.17 -4.90 0.46
C VAL A 104 -0.03 -5.50 1.85
N HIS A 105 1.03 -5.97 2.50
CA HIS A 105 0.92 -6.54 3.84
C HIS A 105 2.06 -6.13 4.79
N ALA A 106 2.95 -5.27 4.32
CA ALA A 106 3.98 -4.67 5.15
C ALA A 106 3.36 -3.75 6.21
N LYS A 107 3.91 -3.76 7.43
CA LYS A 107 3.60 -2.77 8.46
C LYS A 107 4.88 -2.03 8.83
N VAL A 108 4.98 -0.81 8.31
CA VAL A 108 6.21 -0.03 8.35
C VAL A 108 5.86 1.42 8.66
N PHE A 109 6.64 2.02 9.56
CA PHE A 109 6.55 3.42 9.93
C PHE A 109 7.93 4.04 9.81
N VAL A 110 8.13 4.99 8.90
CA VAL A 110 9.41 5.67 8.73
C VAL A 110 9.25 7.16 9.00
N GLN A 111 10.10 7.70 9.88
CA GLN A 111 10.15 9.11 10.20
C GLN A 111 11.40 9.76 9.59
N ASP A 112 11.20 10.80 8.79
CA ASP A 112 12.23 11.67 8.18
C ASP A 112 13.40 10.94 7.48
N SER A 113 13.19 9.72 6.97
CA SER A 113 14.26 8.82 6.49
C SER A 113 15.37 8.55 7.52
N GLN A 114 15.09 8.75 8.81
CA GLN A 114 16.06 8.65 9.91
C GLN A 114 15.85 7.43 10.79
N SER A 115 14.59 7.07 11.05
CA SER A 115 14.25 5.92 11.86
C SER A 115 13.05 5.20 11.28
N ALA A 116 13.06 3.88 11.37
CA ALA A 116 11.99 3.03 10.86
C ALA A 116 11.57 2.00 11.90
N ILE A 117 10.27 1.75 12.00
CA ILE A 117 9.72 0.58 12.68
C ILE A 117 9.20 -0.37 11.61
N VAL A 118 9.68 -1.62 11.65
CA VAL A 118 9.13 -2.74 10.88
C VAL A 118 8.54 -3.73 11.87
N THR A 119 7.26 -4.05 11.73
CA THR A 119 6.51 -4.80 12.73
C THR A 119 5.46 -5.73 12.09
N SER A 120 4.94 -6.66 12.87
CA SER A 120 3.72 -7.41 12.55
C SER A 120 2.43 -6.65 12.89
N GLY A 121 2.52 -5.60 13.72
CA GLY A 121 1.38 -4.80 14.17
C GLY A 121 0.83 -3.85 13.10
N ASN A 122 -0.45 -3.98 12.78
CA ASN A 122 -1.17 -3.03 11.93
C ASN A 122 -1.51 -1.74 12.67
N LEU A 123 -1.89 -0.71 11.92
CA LEU A 123 -2.42 0.54 12.45
C LEU A 123 -3.89 0.38 12.90
N THR A 124 -4.11 -0.51 13.86
CA THR A 124 -5.41 -0.83 14.44
C THR A 124 -5.30 -0.99 15.95
N ALA A 125 -6.42 -0.93 16.69
CA ALA A 125 -6.41 -1.18 18.14
C ALA A 125 -5.77 -2.54 18.48
N GLY A 126 -6.08 -3.56 17.68
CA GLY A 126 -5.49 -4.89 17.80
C GLY A 126 -3.96 -4.87 17.68
N GLY A 127 -3.45 -4.25 16.61
CA GLY A 127 -2.01 -4.19 16.35
C GLY A 127 -1.22 -3.30 17.31
N LEU A 128 -1.86 -2.28 17.89
CA LEU A 128 -1.20 -1.33 18.79
C LEU A 128 -1.25 -1.73 20.27
N GLU A 129 -2.31 -2.41 20.71
CA GLU A 129 -2.57 -2.59 22.15
C GLU A 129 -2.79 -4.04 22.60
N SER A 130 -3.43 -4.89 21.81
CA SER A 130 -3.90 -6.19 22.31
C SER A 130 -3.14 -7.40 21.78
N ASN A 131 -2.72 -7.39 20.52
CA ASN A 131 -2.08 -8.53 19.88
C ASN A 131 -0.64 -8.71 20.38
N TYR A 132 -0.17 -9.97 20.32
CA TYR A 132 1.24 -10.28 20.49
C TYR A 132 1.98 -9.97 19.20
N GLU A 133 2.42 -8.71 19.08
CA GLU A 133 3.20 -8.25 17.94
C GLU A 133 4.71 -8.32 18.22
N TYR A 134 5.49 -8.40 17.15
CA TYR A 134 6.94 -8.36 17.18
C TYR A 134 7.47 -7.47 16.07
N GLY A 135 8.57 -6.78 16.34
CA GLY A 135 9.17 -5.90 15.35
C GLY A 135 10.57 -5.47 15.72
N ILE A 136 11.07 -4.53 14.93
CA ILE A 136 12.36 -3.88 15.14
C ILE A 136 12.21 -2.38 14.92
N LEU A 137 12.86 -1.61 15.78
CA LEU A 137 13.16 -0.20 15.56
C LEU A 137 14.58 -0.10 15.01
N ILE A 138 14.71 0.62 13.92
CA ILE A 138 15.95 0.85 13.18
C ILE A 138 16.24 2.35 13.29
N SER A 139 17.42 2.70 13.81
CA SER A 139 17.90 4.09 13.89
C SER A 139 19.06 4.38 12.95
N ASP A 140 19.42 3.40 12.09
CA ASP A 140 20.35 3.60 11.00
C ASP A 140 19.66 4.36 9.85
N ARG A 141 20.15 5.56 9.55
CA ARG A 141 19.57 6.43 8.51
C ARG A 141 19.62 5.82 7.11
N THR A 142 20.68 5.09 6.78
CA THR A 142 20.83 4.49 5.45
C THR A 142 19.80 3.40 5.25
N LEU A 143 19.64 2.53 6.25
CA LEU A 143 18.66 1.46 6.23
C LEU A 143 17.22 2.00 6.32
N ALA A 144 16.95 2.99 7.18
CA ALA A 144 15.64 3.63 7.26
C ALA A 144 15.25 4.33 5.95
N GLY A 145 16.18 5.03 5.31
CA GLY A 145 15.99 5.63 3.98
C GLY A 145 15.70 4.59 2.91
N GLY A 146 16.47 3.50 2.87
CA GLY A 146 16.22 2.39 1.93
C GLY A 146 14.85 1.73 2.13
N ILE A 147 14.39 1.60 3.37
CA ILE A 147 13.03 1.10 3.67
C ILE A 147 11.96 2.09 3.16
N GLU A 148 12.17 3.40 3.33
CA GLU A 148 11.24 4.41 2.81
C GLU A 148 11.18 4.37 1.27
N ASP A 149 12.34 4.22 0.61
CA ASP A 149 12.43 4.06 -0.85
C ASP A 149 11.68 2.82 -1.33
N ASP A 150 11.83 1.67 -0.66
CA ASP A 150 11.08 0.44 -0.96
C ASP A 150 9.55 0.67 -0.87
N ILE A 151 9.08 1.38 0.16
CA ILE A 151 7.65 1.69 0.30
C ILE A 151 7.19 2.66 -0.80
N HIS A 152 8.01 3.66 -1.15
CA HIS A 152 7.70 4.56 -2.26
C HIS A 152 7.64 3.83 -3.60
N ASP A 153 8.50 2.85 -3.84
CA ASP A 153 8.43 1.99 -5.02
C ASP A 153 7.11 1.19 -5.07
N TYR A 154 6.63 0.70 -3.93
CA TYR A 154 5.31 0.05 -3.86
C TYR A 154 4.17 1.02 -4.20
N THR A 155 4.29 2.31 -3.86
CA THR A 155 3.26 3.28 -4.25
C THR A 155 3.09 3.39 -5.76
N ALA A 156 4.16 3.18 -6.55
CA ALA A 156 4.11 3.20 -8.01
C ALA A 156 3.34 2.01 -8.61
N LEU A 157 3.14 0.94 -7.83
CA LEU A 157 2.33 -0.22 -8.21
C LEU A 157 0.84 -0.05 -7.87
N GLY A 158 0.53 0.92 -7.00
CA GLY A 158 -0.82 1.19 -6.51
C GLY A 158 -1.52 2.29 -7.30
N VAL A 159 -2.50 2.90 -6.64
CA VAL A 159 -3.22 4.08 -7.13
C VAL A 159 -3.31 5.14 -6.05
N ASP A 160 -3.02 6.38 -6.42
CA ASP A 160 -3.25 7.51 -5.54
C ASP A 160 -4.75 7.80 -5.38
N VAL A 161 -5.22 7.82 -4.14
CA VAL A 161 -6.60 8.09 -3.79
C VAL A 161 -6.70 9.56 -3.38
N SER A 162 -7.44 10.34 -4.17
CA SER A 162 -7.65 11.75 -3.89
C SER A 162 -8.55 11.95 -2.68
N LYS A 163 -8.55 13.18 -2.10
CA LYS A 163 -9.46 13.54 -1.01
C LYS A 163 -10.94 13.35 -1.39
N VAL A 164 -11.29 13.68 -2.63
CA VAL A 164 -12.65 13.49 -3.15
C VAL A 164 -12.97 12.00 -3.27
N ALA A 165 -12.04 11.20 -3.80
CA ALA A 165 -12.25 9.77 -3.95
C ALA A 165 -12.38 9.05 -2.59
N ILE A 166 -11.58 9.43 -1.58
CA ILE A 166 -11.70 8.82 -0.25
C ILE A 166 -13.00 9.25 0.46
N GLU A 167 -13.48 10.47 0.24
CA GLU A 167 -14.79 10.92 0.73
C GLU A 167 -15.90 10.02 0.20
N GLU A 168 -16.02 9.91 -1.13
CA GLU A 168 -17.02 9.07 -1.81
C GLU A 168 -16.89 7.61 -1.40
N TYR A 169 -15.66 7.11 -1.26
CA TYR A 169 -15.41 5.74 -0.85
C TYR A 169 -15.75 5.48 0.63
N SER A 170 -15.69 6.50 1.49
CA SER A 170 -16.07 6.38 2.90
C SER A 170 -17.57 6.13 3.08
N GLU A 171 -18.41 6.81 2.31
CA GLU A 171 -19.86 6.59 2.31
C GLU A 171 -20.21 5.17 1.85
N LYS A 172 -19.58 4.71 0.75
CA LYS A 172 -19.71 3.34 0.25
C LYS A 172 -19.20 2.31 1.26
N GLY A 173 -18.08 2.60 1.92
CA GLY A 173 -17.48 1.74 2.93
C GLY A 173 -18.39 1.53 4.15
N ALA A 174 -19.08 2.58 4.60
CA ALA A 174 -20.07 2.48 5.67
C ALA A 174 -21.22 1.53 5.27
N LYS A 175 -21.79 1.70 4.06
CA LYS A 175 -22.83 0.82 3.54
C LYS A 175 -22.37 -0.63 3.43
N LEU A 176 -21.14 -0.87 2.96
CA LEU A 176 -20.57 -2.23 2.88
C LEU A 176 -20.47 -2.90 4.26
N ARG A 177 -20.04 -2.14 5.27
CA ARG A 177 -19.93 -2.64 6.65
C ARG A 177 -21.29 -3.00 7.24
N ASP A 178 -22.31 -2.18 6.99
CA ASP A 178 -23.68 -2.43 7.44
C ASP A 178 -24.28 -3.68 6.79
N LEU A 179 -24.09 -3.84 5.47
CA LEU A 179 -24.53 -5.03 4.73
C LEU A 179 -23.81 -6.29 5.22
N TYR A 180 -22.50 -6.21 5.45
CA TYR A 180 -21.69 -7.33 5.93
C TYR A 180 -22.11 -7.77 7.34
N SER A 181 -22.31 -6.81 8.25
CA SER A 181 -22.74 -7.06 9.62
C SER A 181 -24.15 -7.67 9.66
N SER A 182 -25.07 -7.15 8.84
CA SER A 182 -26.44 -7.67 8.73
C SER A 182 -26.47 -9.11 8.20
N GLN A 183 -25.55 -9.48 7.29
CA GLN A 183 -25.40 -10.84 6.80
C GLN A 183 -24.84 -11.84 7.82
N GLN A 184 -23.93 -11.42 8.68
CA GLN A 184 -23.47 -12.30 9.76
C GLN A 184 -24.62 -12.65 10.71
N ILE A 185 -25.63 -11.77 10.82
CA ILE A 185 -26.78 -11.93 11.69
C ILE A 185 -27.94 -12.66 10.98
N GLN A 186 -28.14 -12.48 9.67
CA GLN A 186 -29.27 -13.04 8.91
C GLN A 186 -28.85 -13.92 7.71
N SER A 187 -29.58 -15.03 7.50
CA SER A 187 -29.31 -16.12 6.54
C SER A 187 -29.08 -15.72 5.06
N ARG A 188 -28.65 -16.70 4.24
CA ARG A 188 -28.28 -16.70 2.79
C ARG A 188 -28.96 -15.71 1.82
N LEU A 189 -30.12 -15.14 2.13
CA LEU A 189 -30.88 -14.25 1.23
C LEU A 189 -30.23 -12.87 1.01
N ALA A 190 -29.42 -12.38 1.95
CA ALA A 190 -28.69 -11.12 1.78
C ALA A 190 -27.42 -11.27 0.90
N ALA A 191 -26.96 -12.51 0.63
CA ALA A 191 -25.71 -12.81 -0.08
C ALA A 191 -25.56 -12.10 -1.44
N PRO A 192 -26.59 -12.03 -2.31
CA PRO A 192 -26.47 -11.36 -3.61
C PRO A 192 -26.23 -9.86 -3.52
N GLU A 193 -26.89 -9.18 -2.57
CA GLU A 193 -26.78 -7.72 -2.42
C GLU A 193 -25.39 -7.29 -1.95
N LEU A 194 -24.82 -7.98 -0.95
CA LEU A 194 -23.43 -7.72 -0.56
C LEU A 194 -22.45 -8.09 -1.68
N GLN A 195 -22.66 -9.20 -2.37
CA GLN A 195 -21.76 -9.60 -3.46
C GLN A 195 -21.77 -8.56 -4.58
N GLN A 196 -22.95 -8.03 -4.91
CA GLN A 196 -23.09 -6.92 -5.85
C GLN A 196 -22.37 -5.67 -5.33
N ALA A 197 -22.61 -5.26 -4.08
CA ALA A 197 -21.96 -4.08 -3.50
C ALA A 197 -20.42 -4.22 -3.44
N LEU A 198 -19.91 -5.40 -3.09
CA LEU A 198 -18.48 -5.70 -3.10
C LEU A 198 -17.89 -5.61 -4.52
N THR A 199 -18.62 -6.08 -5.52
CA THR A 199 -18.21 -6.02 -6.93
C THR A 199 -18.19 -4.59 -7.43
N GLU A 200 -19.25 -3.81 -7.16
CA GLU A 200 -19.32 -2.39 -7.52
C GLU A 200 -18.19 -1.58 -6.89
N ALA A 201 -17.91 -1.81 -5.60
CA ALA A 201 -16.80 -1.14 -4.91
C ALA A 201 -15.42 -1.57 -5.43
N ALA A 202 -15.27 -2.83 -5.87
CA ALA A 202 -14.03 -3.30 -6.51
C ALA A 202 -13.83 -2.63 -7.88
N ASP A 203 -14.89 -2.54 -8.68
CA ASP A 203 -14.87 -1.87 -9.98
C ASP A 203 -14.49 -0.39 -9.86
N ASP A 204 -14.96 0.30 -8.82
CA ASP A 204 -14.58 1.69 -8.55
C ASP A 204 -13.07 1.84 -8.27
N LEU A 205 -12.49 0.96 -7.46
CA LEU A 205 -11.05 0.96 -7.21
C LEU A 205 -10.24 0.63 -8.46
N ILE A 206 -10.72 -0.30 -9.30
CA ILE A 206 -10.10 -0.60 -10.60
C ILE A 206 -10.17 0.62 -11.52
N ARG A 207 -11.31 1.32 -11.58
CA ARG A 207 -11.47 2.56 -12.36
C ARG A 207 -10.53 3.65 -11.89
N LEU A 208 -10.39 3.83 -10.57
CA LEU A 208 -9.40 4.73 -9.98
C LEU A 208 -7.99 4.34 -10.41
N ARG A 209 -7.66 3.04 -10.33
CA ARG A 209 -6.32 2.53 -10.68
C ARG A 209 -5.95 2.72 -12.14
N LEU A 210 -6.94 2.63 -13.01
CA LEU A 210 -6.77 2.97 -14.41
C LEU A 210 -6.74 4.49 -14.65
N ASN A 211 -7.24 5.29 -13.71
CA ASN A 211 -7.42 6.75 -13.80
C ASN A 211 -8.09 7.18 -15.12
N GLY A 212 -9.08 6.39 -15.57
CA GLY A 212 -9.72 6.53 -16.89
C GLY A 212 -8.82 6.17 -18.10
N GLY A 213 -7.56 5.84 -17.86
CA GLY A 213 -6.57 5.38 -18.84
C GLY A 213 -6.63 3.88 -19.10
N ALA A 214 -5.65 3.38 -19.87
CA ALA A 214 -5.60 2.00 -20.29
C ALA A 214 -4.67 1.17 -19.40
N MET A 215 -5.02 -0.11 -19.13
CA MET A 215 -4.24 -1.04 -18.30
C MET A 215 -2.72 -1.07 -18.55
N HIS A 216 -2.28 -0.79 -19.78
CA HIS A 216 -0.86 -0.80 -20.13
C HIS A 216 -0.04 0.30 -19.44
N THR A 217 -0.65 1.39 -18.92
CA THR A 217 0.07 2.39 -18.12
C THR A 217 0.47 1.83 -16.76
N VAL A 218 -0.46 1.14 -16.07
CA VAL A 218 -0.16 0.42 -14.83
C VAL A 218 0.92 -0.63 -15.08
N PHE A 219 0.74 -1.48 -16.10
CA PHE A 219 1.72 -2.51 -16.42
C PHE A 219 3.08 -1.95 -16.85
N ALA A 220 3.16 -0.76 -17.44
CA ALA A 220 4.44 -0.12 -17.73
C ALA A 220 5.22 0.20 -16.45
N ALA A 221 4.55 0.73 -15.42
CA ALA A 221 5.16 0.95 -14.11
C ALA A 221 5.60 -0.40 -13.49
N SER A 222 4.76 -1.44 -13.55
CA SER A 222 5.08 -2.77 -13.03
C SER A 222 6.30 -3.39 -13.73
N ILE A 223 6.41 -3.26 -15.05
CA ILE A 223 7.57 -3.76 -15.81
C ILE A 223 8.85 -3.05 -15.34
N MET A 224 8.82 -1.72 -15.24
CA MET A 224 9.99 -0.96 -14.77
C MET A 224 10.40 -1.41 -13.37
N PHE A 225 9.45 -1.52 -12.44
CA PHE A 225 9.69 -2.03 -11.09
C PHE A 225 10.32 -3.42 -11.09
N LEU A 226 9.76 -4.36 -11.85
CA LEU A 226 10.25 -5.74 -11.91
C LEU A 226 11.67 -5.83 -12.49
N LEU A 227 11.97 -5.06 -13.54
CA LEU A 227 13.30 -5.06 -14.16
C LEU A 227 14.36 -4.39 -13.29
N THR A 228 13.99 -3.33 -12.56
CA THR A 228 14.88 -2.72 -11.55
C THR A 228 15.20 -3.72 -10.45
N LYS A 229 14.19 -4.47 -9.98
CA LYS A 229 14.32 -5.36 -8.82
C LYS A 229 14.99 -6.69 -9.12
N TYR A 230 14.65 -7.30 -10.25
CA TYR A 230 15.06 -8.67 -10.59
C TYR A 230 16.03 -8.75 -11.77
N GLY A 231 16.34 -7.62 -12.42
CA GLY A 231 17.17 -7.60 -13.62
C GLY A 231 16.43 -8.08 -14.87
N PRO A 232 17.15 -8.63 -15.87
CA PRO A 232 16.55 -9.07 -17.12
C PRO A 232 15.50 -10.17 -16.95
N LEU A 233 14.34 -10.03 -17.58
CA LEU A 233 13.22 -10.99 -17.48
C LEU A 233 12.63 -11.32 -18.85
N SER A 234 12.21 -12.58 -19.05
CA SER A 234 11.49 -12.95 -20.26
C SER A 234 10.06 -12.38 -20.26
N THR A 235 9.39 -12.41 -21.41
CA THR A 235 7.96 -12.02 -21.47
C THR A 235 7.08 -12.96 -20.64
N HIS A 236 7.48 -14.23 -20.50
CA HIS A 236 6.75 -15.20 -19.69
C HIS A 236 6.86 -14.83 -18.20
N ASP A 237 8.09 -14.61 -17.72
CA ASP A 237 8.34 -14.25 -16.32
C ASP A 237 7.65 -12.93 -15.96
N LEU A 238 7.66 -11.94 -16.86
CA LEU A 238 6.93 -10.69 -16.67
C LEU A 238 5.42 -10.92 -16.54
N HIS A 239 4.82 -11.82 -17.32
CA HIS A 239 3.39 -12.12 -17.17
C HIS A 239 3.09 -12.72 -15.79
N ASP A 240 3.87 -13.70 -15.34
CA ASP A 240 3.64 -14.37 -14.06
C ASP A 240 3.79 -13.40 -12.89
N GLN A 241 4.85 -12.59 -12.91
CA GLN A 241 5.10 -11.59 -11.88
C GLN A 241 4.05 -10.47 -11.88
N ILE A 242 3.62 -9.99 -13.06
CA ILE A 242 2.55 -8.99 -13.16
C ILE A 242 1.21 -9.55 -12.67
N ALA A 243 0.89 -10.80 -12.98
CA ALA A 243 -0.32 -11.45 -12.46
C ALA A 243 -0.28 -11.58 -10.94
N ALA A 244 0.88 -11.86 -10.36
CA ALA A 244 1.07 -11.90 -8.92
C ALA A 244 0.91 -10.51 -8.27
N LEU A 245 1.41 -9.45 -8.90
CA LEU A 245 1.29 -8.07 -8.43
C LEU A 245 -0.13 -7.49 -8.59
N HIS A 246 -0.84 -7.88 -9.64
CA HIS A 246 -2.09 -7.25 -10.08
C HIS A 246 -3.20 -8.28 -10.37
N PRO A 247 -3.59 -9.10 -9.37
CA PRO A 247 -4.62 -10.13 -9.56
C PRO A 247 -5.99 -9.54 -9.91
N ASP A 248 -6.25 -8.30 -9.52
CA ASP A 248 -7.45 -7.53 -9.87
C ASP A 248 -7.47 -7.04 -11.33
N LEU A 249 -6.30 -6.89 -11.98
CA LEU A 249 -6.19 -6.48 -13.38
C LEU A 249 -5.93 -7.65 -14.34
N CYS A 250 -5.48 -8.79 -13.82
CA CYS A 250 -5.05 -9.96 -14.60
C CYS A 250 -6.14 -11.04 -14.63
N ASP A 251 -7.31 -10.69 -15.16
CA ASP A 251 -8.42 -11.62 -15.29
C ASP A 251 -8.25 -12.57 -16.48
N ASP A 252 -8.03 -13.85 -16.18
CA ASP A 252 -7.92 -14.91 -17.18
C ASP A 252 -9.28 -15.35 -17.78
N ALA A 253 -10.42 -14.91 -17.24
CA ALA A 253 -11.72 -15.13 -17.87
C ALA A 253 -11.93 -14.23 -19.10
N VAL A 254 -11.18 -13.12 -19.22
CA VAL A 254 -11.38 -12.12 -20.28
C VAL A 254 -10.38 -12.31 -21.42
N ASP A 255 -10.88 -12.89 -22.52
CA ASP A 255 -10.15 -12.96 -23.79
C ASP A 255 -10.27 -11.64 -24.58
N ARG A 256 -9.22 -11.27 -25.31
CA ARG A 256 -9.27 -10.21 -26.32
C ARG A 256 -9.92 -10.78 -27.59
N ILE A 257 -11.05 -10.19 -27.98
CA ILE A 257 -11.79 -10.56 -29.19
C ILE A 257 -11.71 -9.41 -30.20
N ILE A 258 -11.28 -9.70 -31.43
CA ILE A 258 -11.34 -8.77 -32.58
C ILE A 258 -12.06 -9.50 -33.70
N GLU A 259 -13.13 -8.90 -34.23
CA GLU A 259 -13.93 -9.48 -35.33
C GLU A 259 -14.36 -10.94 -35.04
N GLY A 260 -14.74 -11.22 -33.78
CA GLY A 260 -15.18 -12.55 -33.34
C GLY A 260 -14.05 -13.57 -33.13
N LYS A 261 -12.79 -13.26 -33.42
CA LYS A 261 -11.63 -14.14 -33.19
C LYS A 261 -10.95 -13.84 -31.86
N ARG A 262 -10.55 -14.89 -31.13
CA ARG A 262 -9.85 -14.79 -29.83
C ARG A 262 -8.34 -14.67 -30.04
N PHE A 263 -7.72 -13.66 -29.45
CA PHE A 263 -6.27 -13.36 -29.56
C PHE A 263 -5.51 -13.57 -28.23
N GLY A 264 -6.06 -14.41 -27.35
CA GLY A 264 -5.54 -14.66 -26.01
C GLY A 264 -6.04 -13.67 -24.96
N LYS A 265 -5.48 -13.73 -23.75
CA LYS A 265 -5.94 -12.94 -22.60
C LYS A 265 -5.73 -11.45 -22.80
N LYS A 266 -6.76 -10.66 -22.47
CA LYS A 266 -6.75 -9.20 -22.65
C LYS A 266 -5.60 -8.53 -21.89
N TRP A 267 -5.36 -8.96 -20.65
CA TRP A 267 -4.30 -8.40 -19.81
C TRP A 267 -2.90 -8.73 -20.35
N LYS A 268 -2.64 -9.96 -20.81
CA LYS A 268 -1.35 -10.35 -21.44
C LYS A 268 -1.07 -9.49 -22.68
N HIS A 269 -2.10 -9.16 -23.45
CA HIS A 269 -1.93 -8.22 -24.56
C HIS A 269 -1.59 -6.80 -24.08
N ALA A 270 -2.23 -6.31 -23.02
CA ALA A 270 -1.90 -5.01 -22.44
C ALA A 270 -0.46 -4.97 -21.88
N VAL A 271 0.05 -6.07 -21.29
CA VAL A 271 1.46 -6.19 -20.88
C VAL A 271 2.39 -6.05 -22.09
N ARG A 272 2.12 -6.76 -23.20
CA ARG A 272 2.92 -6.62 -24.42
C ARG A 272 2.87 -5.21 -24.99
N SER A 273 1.70 -4.56 -24.96
CA SER A 273 1.57 -3.16 -25.37
C SER A 273 2.42 -2.23 -24.49
N ALA A 274 2.46 -2.47 -23.18
CA ALA A 274 3.32 -1.74 -22.26
C ALA A 274 4.81 -1.94 -22.57
N GLN A 275 5.24 -3.19 -22.82
CA GLN A 275 6.61 -3.50 -23.24
C GLN A 275 7.00 -2.75 -24.53
N GLN A 276 6.14 -2.78 -25.55
CA GLN A 276 6.40 -2.06 -26.80
C GLN A 276 6.39 -0.55 -26.64
N HIS A 277 5.54 0.00 -25.76
CA HIS A 277 5.58 1.41 -25.41
C HIS A 277 6.92 1.79 -24.77
N LEU A 278 7.31 1.10 -23.69
CA LEU A 278 8.58 1.35 -22.99
C LEU A 278 9.80 1.20 -23.92
N LYS A 279 9.81 0.18 -24.79
CA LYS A 279 10.87 -0.02 -25.79
C LYS A 279 10.99 1.14 -26.76
N ARG A 280 9.86 1.62 -27.31
CA ARG A 280 9.84 2.77 -28.23
C ARG A 280 10.32 4.06 -27.59
N HIS A 281 10.15 4.19 -26.26
CA HIS A 281 10.63 5.32 -25.48
C HIS A 281 12.01 5.09 -24.86
N HIS A 282 12.74 4.05 -25.29
CA HIS A 282 14.09 3.72 -24.80
C HIS A 282 14.18 3.54 -23.28
N ARG A 283 13.08 3.11 -22.65
CA ARG A 283 13.02 2.84 -21.21
C ARG A 283 13.42 1.41 -20.87
N ILE A 284 13.31 0.49 -21.83
CA ILE A 284 13.74 -0.91 -21.74
C ILE A 284 14.26 -1.36 -23.11
N LEU A 285 15.08 -2.42 -23.11
CA LEU A 285 15.61 -3.09 -24.30
C LEU A 285 15.19 -4.56 -24.29
N LEU A 286 15.19 -5.19 -25.47
CA LEU A 286 14.98 -6.64 -25.63
C LEU A 286 16.25 -7.23 -26.25
N LEU A 287 17.04 -7.95 -25.46
CA LEU A 287 18.26 -8.64 -25.88
C LEU A 287 18.11 -10.14 -25.56
N ASP A 288 18.43 -11.01 -26.52
CA ASP A 288 18.39 -12.47 -26.35
C ASP A 288 17.07 -13.01 -25.76
N GLY A 289 15.94 -12.36 -26.11
CA GLY A 289 14.61 -12.73 -25.61
C GLY A 289 14.27 -12.23 -24.21
N LEU A 290 15.17 -11.48 -23.57
CA LEU A 290 15.00 -10.89 -22.24
C LEU A 290 14.82 -9.38 -22.31
N TRP A 291 13.80 -8.88 -21.61
CA TRP A 291 13.59 -7.46 -21.36
C TRP A 291 14.52 -7.00 -20.25
N GLN A 292 15.17 -5.86 -20.41
CA GLN A 292 16.05 -5.30 -19.40
C GLN A 292 16.07 -3.77 -19.45
N LEU A 293 16.55 -3.14 -18.39
CA LEU A 293 16.84 -1.70 -18.38
C LEU A 293 18.00 -1.38 -19.36
N PRO A 294 18.04 -0.15 -19.91
CA PRO A 294 19.08 0.26 -20.86
C PRO A 294 20.50 0.20 -20.31
#